data_AF-A0A951HWJ3-F1
#
_entry.id   AF-A0A951HWJ3-F1
#
_cell.length_a   1.000
_cell.length_b   1.000
_cell.length_c   1.000
_cell.angle_alpha   90.00
_cell.angle_beta   90.00
_cell.angle_gamma   90.00
#
_symmetry.space_group_name_H-M   'P 1'
#
loop_
_entity.id
_entity.type
_entity.pdbx_description
1 polymer ?
#
loop_
_entity_poly.entity_id
_entity_poly.type
_entity_poly.pdbx_seq_one_letter_code
_entity_poly.pdbx_strand_id
1 'polypeptide(L)'
;MAQLIYQETATYEVPLAVIKGMSSKTFLWDSAEAIDAADKGTYLYFLGDHDGAGDDIIASAVKRIRHYADTGHDIYWQKLAVTPKQITEFNLPLRPAKTKKEEDDLKFQAGCVELDALPPDELLRIVREAIEEHIDHKALKILQTAECNERELMARIAGNLPDIRRYLDGGIEAG
;
A
#
# COMPACT_ATOMS: atom_id res chain seq x y z
N MET A 1 7.26 -6.08 8.74
CA MET A 1 6.96 -5.94 7.30
C MET A 1 5.96 -4.84 6.99
N ALA A 2 4.77 -4.79 7.60
CA ALA A 2 3.76 -3.75 7.28
C ALA A 2 4.29 -2.31 7.38
N GLN A 3 5.11 -1.99 8.39
CA GLN A 3 5.75 -0.66 8.52
C GLN A 3 6.66 -0.30 7.35
N LEU A 4 7.37 -1.28 6.80
CA LEU A 4 8.31 -1.08 5.68
C LEU A 4 7.52 -0.77 4.39
N ILE A 5 6.46 -1.54 4.16
CA ILE A 5 5.53 -1.29 3.04
C ILE A 5 4.89 0.10 3.19
N TYR A 6 4.47 0.47 4.40
CA TYR A 6 3.88 1.79 4.65
C TYR A 6 4.82 2.94 4.29
N GLN A 7 6.11 2.83 4.63
CA GLN A 7 7.10 3.86 4.29
C GLN A 7 7.24 4.03 2.77
N GLU A 8 7.21 2.92 2.04
CA GLU A 8 7.26 2.94 0.58
C GLU A 8 5.98 3.55 -0.01
N THR A 9 4.79 3.07 0.39
CA THR A 9 3.51 3.54 -0.15
C THR A 9 3.23 5.01 0.18
N ALA A 10 3.65 5.47 1.36
CA ALA A 10 3.50 6.86 1.79
C ALA A 10 4.24 7.85 0.88
N THR A 11 5.33 7.43 0.23
CA THR A 11 6.10 8.27 -0.70
C THR A 11 5.29 8.60 -1.97
N TYR A 12 4.29 7.78 -2.29
CA TYR A 12 3.40 7.94 -3.45
C TYR A 12 1.97 8.33 -3.03
N GLU A 13 1.75 8.62 -1.75
CA GLU A 13 0.41 8.86 -1.17
C GLU A 13 -0.59 7.73 -1.45
N VAL A 14 -0.09 6.50 -1.59
CA VAL A 14 -0.93 5.32 -1.83
C VAL A 14 -1.41 4.77 -0.48
N PRO A 15 -2.74 4.64 -0.26
CA PRO A 15 -3.27 4.09 0.98
C PRO A 15 -2.84 2.63 1.19
N LEU A 16 -2.36 2.30 2.40
CA LEU A 16 -2.07 0.93 2.81
C LEU A 16 -3.09 0.46 3.84
N ALA A 17 -3.69 -0.70 3.56
CA ALA A 17 -4.55 -1.40 4.48
C ALA A 17 -3.91 -2.70 4.98
N VAL A 18 -3.91 -2.90 6.30
CA VAL A 18 -3.46 -4.16 6.90
C VAL A 18 -4.67 -4.98 7.31
N ILE A 19 -4.91 -6.08 6.61
CA ILE A 19 -6.00 -7.02 6.91
C ILE A 19 -5.40 -8.20 7.70
N LYS A 20 -5.98 -8.52 8.87
CA LYS A 20 -5.68 -9.73 9.62
C LYS A 20 -6.97 -10.54 9.79
N GLY A 21 -7.03 -11.73 9.19
CA GLY A 21 -8.23 -12.58 9.21
C GLY A 21 -9.37 -12.07 8.31
N MET A 22 -10.62 -12.38 8.66
CA MET A 22 -11.79 -11.86 7.96
C MET A 22 -11.90 -10.35 8.19
N SER A 23 -11.75 -9.55 7.14
CA SER A 23 -11.85 -8.09 7.19
C SER A 23 -13.17 -7.64 7.83
N SER A 24 -13.06 -6.70 8.78
CA SER A 24 -14.22 -6.10 9.43
C SER A 24 -15.10 -5.44 8.37
N LYS A 25 -16.42 -5.53 8.55
CA LYS A 25 -17.38 -4.95 7.60
C LYS A 25 -17.11 -3.46 7.36
N THR A 26 -16.75 -2.73 8.42
CA THR A 26 -16.40 -1.31 8.40
C THR A 26 -15.23 -1.04 7.47
N PHE A 27 -14.13 -1.79 7.58
CA PHE A 27 -12.95 -1.56 6.74
C PHE A 27 -13.25 -1.66 5.23
N LEU A 28 -14.08 -2.63 4.83
CA LEU A 28 -14.46 -2.79 3.42
C LEU A 28 -15.42 -1.71 2.94
N TRP A 29 -16.24 -1.17 3.85
CA TRP A 29 -17.10 -0.03 3.57
C TRP A 29 -16.28 1.24 3.36
N ASP A 30 -15.38 1.54 4.28
CA ASP A 30 -14.48 2.70 4.18
C ASP A 30 -13.63 2.63 2.90
N SER A 31 -13.19 1.43 2.52
CA SER A 31 -12.48 1.20 1.26
C SER A 31 -13.35 1.48 0.03
N ALA A 32 -14.62 1.09 0.07
CA ALA A 32 -15.57 1.37 -1.00
C ALA A 32 -15.88 2.88 -1.10
N GLU A 33 -16.10 3.55 0.03
CA GLU A 33 -16.31 5.01 0.06
C GLU A 33 -15.09 5.77 -0.49
N ALA A 34 -13.87 5.30 -0.19
CA ALA A 34 -12.65 5.88 -0.75
C ALA A 34 -12.55 5.67 -2.28
N ILE A 35 -12.99 4.52 -2.79
CA ILE A 35 -13.05 4.24 -4.23
C ILE A 35 -14.08 5.16 -4.90
N ASP A 36 -15.26 5.31 -4.31
CA ASP A 36 -16.33 6.15 -4.84
C ASP A 36 -15.91 7.62 -4.86
N ALA A 37 -15.28 8.09 -3.77
CA ALA A 37 -14.75 9.44 -3.67
C ALA A 37 -13.61 9.74 -4.66
N ALA A 38 -12.86 8.73 -5.09
CA ALA A 38 -11.79 8.90 -6.07
C ALA A 38 -12.31 9.14 -7.50
N ASP A 39 -13.54 8.72 -7.81
CA ASP A 39 -14.22 8.88 -9.10
C ASP A 39 -13.33 8.52 -10.32
N LYS A 40 -12.60 7.41 -10.21
CA LYS A 40 -11.71 6.89 -11.26
C LYS A 40 -11.49 5.40 -11.11
N GLY A 41 -11.01 4.77 -12.18
CA GLY A 41 -10.58 3.36 -12.15
C GLY A 41 -9.56 3.12 -11.04
N THR A 42 -9.78 2.08 -10.22
CA THR A 42 -8.98 1.83 -9.01
C THR A 42 -8.35 0.44 -9.06
N TYR A 43 -7.06 0.36 -8.67
CA TYR A 43 -6.30 -0.88 -8.57
C TYR A 43 -6.10 -1.27 -7.11
N LEU A 44 -6.51 -2.49 -6.75
CA LEU A 44 -6.36 -3.07 -5.42
C LEU A 44 -5.24 -4.10 -5.40
N TYR A 45 -4.17 -3.81 -4.66
CA TYR A 45 -3.03 -4.71 -4.53
C TYR A 45 -3.02 -5.44 -3.19
N PHE A 46 -2.84 -6.77 -3.25
CA PHE A 46 -2.81 -7.63 -2.08
C PHE A 46 -1.44 -8.26 -1.88
N LEU A 47 -0.96 -8.21 -0.63
CA LEU A 47 0.27 -8.87 -0.19
C LEU A 47 -0.11 -9.80 0.96
N GLY A 48 0.15 -11.09 0.81
CA GLY A 48 -0.21 -12.09 1.81
C GLY A 48 0.33 -13.47 1.46
N ASP A 49 0.13 -14.40 2.38
CA ASP A 49 0.62 -15.78 2.30
C ASP A 49 0.08 -16.50 1.05
N HIS A 50 0.86 -17.44 0.55
CA HIS A 50 0.41 -18.44 -0.40
C HIS A 50 -0.17 -19.64 0.36
N ASP A 51 -1.45 -19.53 0.72
CA ASP A 51 -2.24 -20.59 1.32
C ASP A 51 -3.73 -20.46 0.90
N GLY A 52 -4.52 -21.50 1.15
CA GLY A 52 -5.91 -21.54 0.72
C GLY A 52 -6.77 -20.51 1.45
N ALA A 53 -6.45 -20.24 2.72
CA ALA A 53 -7.16 -19.25 3.52
C ALA A 53 -6.93 -17.81 3.02
N GLY A 54 -5.69 -17.44 2.70
CA GLY A 54 -5.30 -16.11 2.26
C GLY A 54 -5.94 -15.73 0.93
N ASP A 55 -5.93 -16.63 -0.04
CA ASP A 55 -6.56 -16.41 -1.34
C ASP A 55 -8.09 -16.28 -1.22
N ASP A 56 -8.73 -17.12 -0.38
CA ASP A 56 -10.17 -17.04 -0.10
C ASP A 56 -10.54 -15.70 0.59
N ILE A 57 -9.71 -15.22 1.53
CA ILE A 57 -9.91 -13.92 2.20
C ILE A 57 -9.84 -12.76 1.20
N ILE A 58 -8.83 -12.76 0.32
CA ILE A 58 -8.65 -11.70 -0.68
C ILE A 58 -9.84 -11.69 -1.65
N ALA A 59 -10.23 -12.84 -2.19
CA ALA A 59 -11.34 -12.95 -3.12
C ALA A 59 -12.67 -12.49 -2.48
N SER A 60 -12.90 -12.87 -1.22
CA SER A 60 -14.06 -12.43 -0.44
C SER A 60 -14.06 -10.91 -0.19
N ALA A 61 -12.90 -10.33 0.14
CA ALA A 61 -12.76 -8.89 0.35
C ALA A 61 -13.08 -8.10 -0.92
N VAL A 62 -12.49 -8.48 -2.07
CA VAL A 62 -12.72 -7.82 -3.37
C VAL A 62 -14.20 -7.90 -3.76
N LYS A 63 -14.84 -9.07 -3.60
CA LYS A 63 -16.26 -9.24 -3.90
C LYS A 63 -17.14 -8.30 -3.07
N ARG A 64 -16.82 -8.13 -1.79
CA ARG A 64 -17.56 -7.25 -0.88
C ARG A 64 -17.31 -5.78 -1.18
N ILE A 65 -16.08 -5.37 -1.47
CA ILE A 65 -15.76 -4.00 -1.89
C ILE A 65 -16.54 -3.64 -3.15
N ARG A 66 -16.50 -4.48 -4.18
CA ARG A 66 -17.28 -4.28 -5.42
C ARG A 66 -18.79 -4.24 -5.21
N HIS A 67 -19.28 -4.86 -4.13
CA HIS A 67 -20.70 -4.81 -3.79
C HIS A 67 -21.10 -3.53 -3.05
N TYR A 68 -20.17 -2.93 -2.30
CA TYR A 68 -20.41 -1.71 -1.55
C TYR A 68 -20.10 -0.44 -2.35
N ALA A 69 -19.12 -0.49 -3.25
CA ALA A 69 -18.74 0.63 -4.09
C ALA A 69 -19.84 0.92 -5.11
N ASP A 70 -20.30 2.16 -5.16
CA ASP A 70 -21.26 2.67 -6.14
C ASP A 70 -20.54 3.55 -7.17
N THR A 71 -19.49 2.97 -7.77
CA THR A 71 -18.66 3.64 -8.77
C THR A 71 -19.04 3.19 -10.18
N GLY A 72 -19.08 4.15 -11.12
CA GLY A 72 -19.20 3.85 -12.55
C GLY A 72 -17.90 3.36 -13.20
N HIS A 73 -16.82 3.24 -12.42
CA HIS A 73 -15.48 2.89 -12.89
C HIS A 73 -15.09 1.46 -12.55
N ASP A 74 -14.10 0.95 -13.26
CA ASP A 74 -13.57 -0.39 -13.04
C ASP A 74 -12.74 -0.49 -11.75
N ILE A 75 -12.95 -1.58 -11.00
CA ILE A 75 -12.14 -1.96 -9.84
C ILE A 75 -11.30 -3.18 -10.22
N TYR A 76 -10.01 -2.96 -10.43
CA TYR A 76 -9.01 -3.98 -10.72
C TYR A 76 -8.41 -4.53 -9.43
N TRP A 77 -7.92 -5.77 -9.44
CA TRP A 77 -7.19 -6.31 -8.29
C TRP A 77 -6.12 -7.31 -8.71
N GLN A 78 -5.06 -7.40 -7.91
CA GLN A 78 -3.95 -8.33 -8.13
C GLN A 78 -3.26 -8.71 -6.81
N LYS A 79 -2.85 -9.98 -6.70
CA LYS A 79 -1.92 -10.44 -5.65
C LYS A 79 -0.49 -10.20 -6.13
N LEU A 80 0.28 -9.40 -5.38
CA LEU A 80 1.63 -8.97 -5.77
C LEU A 80 2.74 -9.88 -5.24
N ALA A 81 2.56 -10.45 -4.05
CA ALA A 81 3.60 -11.19 -3.35
C ALA A 81 3.21 -12.66 -3.14
N VAL A 82 4.25 -13.49 -3.05
CA VAL A 82 4.16 -14.95 -2.85
C VAL A 82 3.33 -15.63 -3.95
N THR A 83 3.54 -15.23 -5.20
CA THR A 83 2.98 -15.91 -6.36
C THR A 83 3.73 -17.23 -6.63
N PRO A 84 3.10 -18.23 -7.29
CA PRO A 84 3.79 -19.48 -7.65
C PRO A 84 5.10 -19.28 -8.41
N LYS A 85 5.15 -18.25 -9.27
CA LYS A 85 6.37 -17.86 -9.99
C LYS A 85 7.46 -17.40 -9.02
N GLN A 86 7.13 -16.50 -8.08
CA GLN A 86 8.08 -16.01 -7.07
C GLN A 86 8.57 -17.12 -6.15
N ILE A 87 7.70 -18.07 -5.76
CA ILE A 87 8.08 -19.22 -4.94
C ILE A 87 9.21 -20.02 -5.61
N THR A 88 9.08 -20.24 -6.92
CA THR A 88 10.09 -20.99 -7.70
C THR A 88 11.34 -20.14 -7.94
N GLU A 89 11.18 -18.88 -8.33
CA GLU A 89 12.27 -17.96 -8.69
C GLU A 89 13.19 -17.64 -7.50
N PHE A 90 12.61 -17.40 -6.32
CA PHE A 90 13.36 -17.09 -5.10
C PHE A 90 13.67 -18.32 -4.25
N ASN A 91 13.30 -19.53 -4.71
CA ASN A 91 13.43 -20.78 -3.98
C ASN A 91 12.92 -20.67 -2.53
N LEU A 92 11.70 -20.14 -2.39
CA LEU A 92 11.13 -19.84 -1.08
C LEU A 92 10.86 -21.13 -0.29
N PRO A 93 11.07 -21.12 1.05
CA PRO A 93 10.82 -22.29 1.89
C PRO A 93 9.35 -22.70 1.85
N LEU A 94 9.10 -23.88 1.27
CA LEU A 94 7.79 -24.52 1.27
C LEU A 94 7.52 -25.14 2.64
N ARG A 95 6.35 -24.85 3.19
CA ARG A 95 5.84 -25.49 4.41
C ARG A 95 4.68 -26.43 4.06
N PRO A 96 4.46 -27.48 4.86
CA PRO A 96 3.27 -28.32 4.69
C PRO A 96 1.99 -27.49 4.80
N ALA A 97 0.95 -27.96 4.11
CA ALA A 97 -0.36 -27.34 4.14
C ALA A 97 -0.90 -27.20 5.58
N LYS A 98 -1.53 -26.06 5.88
CA LYS A 98 -2.09 -25.79 7.21
C LYS A 98 -3.35 -26.64 7.49
N THR A 99 -4.03 -27.09 6.45
CA THR A 99 -5.26 -27.90 6.53
C THR A 99 -5.28 -29.03 5.49
N LYS A 100 -6.08 -30.07 5.74
CA LYS A 100 -6.32 -31.15 4.77
C LYS A 100 -6.92 -30.65 3.45
N LYS A 101 -7.79 -29.64 3.51
CA LYS A 101 -8.38 -29.02 2.31
C LYS A 101 -7.29 -28.45 1.40
N GLU A 102 -6.27 -27.84 1.98
CA GLU A 102 -5.12 -27.30 1.23
C GLU A 102 -4.20 -28.41 0.74
N GLU A 103 -4.01 -29.47 1.52
CA GLU A 103 -3.22 -30.65 1.09
C GLU A 103 -3.84 -31.33 -0.15
N ASP A 104 -5.17 -31.39 -0.22
CA ASP A 104 -5.92 -31.96 -1.34
C ASP A 104 -6.06 -31.00 -2.55
N ASP A 105 -5.73 -29.72 -2.40
CA ASP A 105 -5.81 -28.72 -3.47
C ASP A 105 -4.51 -28.71 -4.29
N LEU A 106 -4.61 -28.99 -5.59
CA LEU A 106 -3.49 -28.98 -6.54
C LEU A 106 -2.70 -27.67 -6.53
N LYS A 107 -3.33 -26.54 -6.17
CA LYS A 107 -2.65 -25.24 -6.07
C LYS A 107 -1.63 -25.18 -4.92
N PHE A 108 -1.91 -25.87 -3.81
CA PHE A 108 -1.10 -25.86 -2.59
C PHE A 108 -0.39 -27.19 -2.35
N GLN A 109 -0.52 -28.15 -3.26
CA GLN A 109 0.15 -29.45 -3.17
C GLN A 109 1.68 -29.33 -3.10
N ALA A 110 2.26 -28.28 -3.70
CA ALA A 110 3.68 -27.97 -3.58
C ALA A 110 4.07 -27.44 -2.18
N GLY A 111 3.09 -26.94 -1.41
CA GLY A 111 3.27 -26.37 -0.08
C GLY A 111 2.75 -24.94 0.03
N CYS A 112 2.69 -24.45 1.27
CA CYS A 112 2.33 -23.08 1.59
C CYS A 112 3.59 -22.25 1.83
N VAL A 113 3.51 -20.95 1.53
CA VAL A 113 4.62 -20.01 1.76
C VAL A 113 4.09 -18.77 2.45
N GLU A 114 4.75 -18.37 3.54
CA GLU A 114 4.42 -17.15 4.26
C GLU A 114 5.01 -15.93 3.56
N LEU A 115 4.36 -14.78 3.68
CA LEU A 115 4.86 -13.53 3.10
C LEU A 115 6.26 -13.16 3.62
N ASP A 116 6.57 -13.53 4.86
CA ASP A 116 7.86 -13.23 5.50
C ASP A 116 9.03 -14.04 4.94
N ALA A 117 8.74 -15.07 4.14
CA ALA A 117 9.74 -15.83 3.41
C ALA A 117 10.35 -15.02 2.27
N LEU A 118 9.64 -14.02 1.74
CA LEU A 118 10.14 -13.17 0.67
C LEU A 118 11.15 -12.15 1.24
N PRO A 119 12.31 -11.95 0.58
CA PRO A 119 13.27 -10.94 1.02
C PRO A 119 12.62 -9.54 1.12
N PRO A 120 12.87 -8.76 2.18
CA PRO A 120 12.24 -7.45 2.36
C PRO A 120 12.48 -6.48 1.20
N ASP A 121 13.70 -6.47 0.64
CA ASP A 121 14.07 -5.60 -0.48
C ASP A 121 13.31 -5.96 -1.76
N GLU A 122 13.06 -7.26 -1.97
CA GLU A 122 12.26 -7.77 -3.09
C GLU A 122 10.78 -7.38 -2.94
N LEU A 123 10.25 -7.51 -1.72
CA LEU A 123 8.88 -7.09 -1.41
C LEU A 123 8.68 -5.59 -1.68
N LEU A 124 9.64 -4.75 -1.27
CA LEU A 124 9.62 -3.32 -1.54
C LEU A 124 9.72 -3.02 -3.03
N ARG A 125 10.60 -3.72 -3.77
CA ARG A 125 10.73 -3.55 -5.22
C ARG A 125 9.42 -3.86 -5.92
N ILE A 126 8.76 -4.96 -5.58
CA ILE A 126 7.46 -5.35 -6.15
C ILE A 126 6.38 -4.29 -5.87
N VAL A 127 6.31 -3.77 -4.64
CA VAL A 127 5.34 -2.71 -4.28
C VAL A 127 5.61 -1.45 -5.10
N ARG A 128 6.87 -1.03 -5.20
CA ARG A 128 7.28 0.15 -5.95
C ARG A 128 6.92 0.02 -7.43
N GLU A 129 7.31 -1.08 -8.06
CA GLU A 129 7.05 -1.35 -9.48
C GLU A 129 5.54 -1.33 -9.79
N ALA A 130 4.72 -1.94 -8.91
CA ALA A 130 3.27 -1.95 -9.07
C ALA A 130 2.63 -0.56 -8.94
N ILE A 131 3.16 0.30 -8.08
CA ILE A 131 2.69 1.69 -7.94
C ILE A 131 3.13 2.51 -9.15
N GLU A 132 4.42 2.41 -9.51
CA GLU A 132 5.03 3.17 -10.60
C GLU A 132 4.41 2.86 -11.97
N GLU A 133 3.87 1.65 -12.18
CA GLU A 133 3.13 1.29 -13.39
C GLU A 133 1.93 2.21 -13.68
N HIS A 134 1.34 2.81 -12.65
CA HIS A 134 0.18 3.72 -12.78
C HIS A 134 0.55 5.19 -12.77
N ILE A 135 1.83 5.53 -12.64
CA ILE A 135 2.29 6.90 -12.47
C ILE A 135 3.08 7.35 -13.70
N ASP A 136 2.73 8.53 -14.23
CA ASP A 136 3.61 9.21 -15.17
C ASP A 136 4.87 9.68 -14.42
N HIS A 137 5.98 8.98 -14.61
CA HIS A 137 7.26 9.27 -13.97
C HIS A 137 7.75 10.71 -14.19
N LYS A 138 7.38 11.37 -15.29
CA LYS A 138 7.73 12.79 -15.50
C LYS A 138 6.93 13.69 -14.57
N ALA A 139 5.63 13.43 -14.43
CA ALA A 139 4.77 14.18 -13.53
C ALA A 139 5.17 13.97 -12.06
N LEU A 140 5.50 12.73 -11.68
CA LEU A 140 5.94 12.40 -10.32
C LEU A 140 7.20 13.15 -9.93
N LYS A 141 8.21 13.16 -10.80
CA LYS A 141 9.49 13.83 -10.52
C LYS A 141 9.34 15.34 -10.36
N ILE A 142 8.43 15.96 -11.12
CA ILE A 142 8.10 17.38 -10.99
C ILE A 142 7.45 17.65 -9.63
N LEU A 143 6.44 16.86 -9.25
CA LEU A 143 5.75 16.98 -7.95
C LEU A 143 6.70 16.79 -6.75
N GLN A 144 7.55 15.75 -6.78
CA GLN A 144 8.51 15.50 -5.70
C GLN A 144 9.53 16.65 -5.56
N THR A 145 9.95 17.24 -6.68
CA THR A 145 10.85 18.42 -6.65
C THR A 145 10.14 19.63 -6.06
N ALA A 146 8.86 19.85 -6.41
CA ALA A 146 8.06 20.93 -5.85
C ALA A 146 7.84 20.75 -4.34
N GLU A 147 7.48 19.55 -3.88
CA GLU A 147 7.24 19.24 -2.47
C GLU A 147 8.50 19.42 -1.61
N CYS A 148 9.66 19.00 -2.13
CA CYS A 148 10.95 19.22 -1.47
C CYS A 148 11.25 20.71 -1.30
N ASN A 149 11.02 21.52 -2.35
CA ASN A 149 11.21 22.96 -2.30
C ASN A 149 10.25 23.63 -1.32
N GLU A 150 8.98 23.20 -1.26
CA GLU A 150 7.99 23.69 -0.31
C GLU A 150 8.36 23.35 1.13
N ARG A 151 8.79 22.12 1.40
CA ARG A 151 9.28 21.71 2.74
C ARG A 151 10.51 22.51 3.15
N GLU A 152 11.45 22.73 2.23
CA GLU A 152 12.63 23.55 2.52
C GLU A 152 12.25 25.00 2.84
N LEU A 153 11.32 25.58 2.08
CA LEU A 153 10.78 26.91 2.34
C LEU A 153 10.06 26.98 3.69
N MET A 154 9.20 26.01 4.00
CA MET A 154 8.50 25.93 5.29
C MET A 154 9.49 25.79 6.44
N ALA A 155 10.51 24.95 6.32
CA ALA A 155 11.55 24.78 7.34
C ALA A 155 12.33 26.07 7.58
N ARG A 156 12.65 26.83 6.51
CA ARG A 156 13.30 28.14 6.61
C ARG A 156 12.42 29.19 7.28
N ILE A 157 11.12 29.22 6.95
CA ILE A 157 10.16 30.12 7.60
C ILE A 157 10.00 29.76 9.08
N ALA A 158 9.84 28.48 9.40
CA ALA A 158 9.74 27.97 10.77
C ALA A 158 11.00 28.26 11.60
N GLY A 159 12.19 28.15 10.99
CA GLY A 159 13.47 28.50 11.61
C GLY A 159 13.64 30.01 11.86
N ASN A 160 13.04 30.86 11.01
CA ASN A 160 13.12 32.32 11.10
C ASN A 160 11.98 32.95 11.94
N LEU A 161 10.92 32.20 12.24
CA LEU A 161 9.79 32.63 13.07
C LEU A 161 10.19 33.21 14.45
N PRO A 162 11.21 32.69 15.17
CA PRO A 162 11.72 33.32 16.39
C PRO A 162 12.29 34.73 16.18
N ASP A 163 12.99 34.95 15.06
CA ASP A 163 13.62 36.25 14.74
C ASP A 163 12.61 37.28 14.23
N ILE A 164 11.61 36.87 13.44
CA ILE A 164 10.53 37.74 12.96
C ILE A 164 9.67 38.22 14.14
N ARG A 165 9.37 37.34 15.10
CA ARG A 165 8.62 37.70 16.31
C ARG A 165 9.39 38.74 17.15
N ARG A 166 10.71 38.58 17.27
CA ARG A 166 11.58 39.53 17.98
C ARG A 166 11.68 40.90 17.28
N TYR A 167 11.64 40.94 15.95
CA TYR A 167 11.59 42.19 15.17
C TYR A 167 10.26 42.93 15.30
N LEU A 168 9.14 42.20 15.35
CA LEU A 168 7.80 42.77 15.53
C LEU A 168 7.57 43.24 16.98
N ASP A 169 8.05 42.50 17.97
CA ASP A 169 7.94 42.86 19.39
C ASP A 169 8.91 44.00 19.77
N GLY A 170 10.08 44.09 19.12
CA GLY A 170 11.06 45.16 19.35
C GLY A 170 10.82 46.46 18.56
N GLY A 171 9.87 46.47 17.63
CA GLY A 171 9.55 47.62 16.78
C GLY A 171 8.51 48.60 17.35
N ILE A 172 7.90 48.28 18.51
CA ILE A 172 6.82 49.08 19.10
C ILE A 172 7.34 50.13 20.12
N GLU A 173 8.62 50.12 20.50
CA GLU A 173 9.18 51.06 21.50
C GLU A 173 9.97 52.25 20.93
N ALA A 174 9.92 52.50 19.62
CA ALA A 174 10.56 53.68 19.02
C ALA A 174 9.56 54.54 18.23
N GLY A 175 8.82 55.38 18.95
CA GLY A 175 7.90 56.39 18.40
C GLY A 175 7.34 57.31 19.46
#